data_AF-A0A349IN19-F1
#
_entry.id   AF-A0A349IN19-F1
#
_cell.length_a   1.000
_cell.length_b   1.000
_cell.length_c   1.000
_cell.angle_alpha   90.00
_cell.angle_beta   90.00
_cell.angle_gamma   90.00
#
_symmetry.space_group_name_H-M   'P 1'
#
loop_
_entity.id
_entity.type
_entity.pdbx_description
1 polymer ?
#
loop_
_entity_poly.entity_id
_entity_poly.type
_entity_poly.pdbx_seq_one_letter_code
_entity_poly.pdbx_strand_id
1 'polypeptide(L)'
;MFCVNCGRDIPDHVKVCPHCGNIQPEGLKKKTFLGFDVPTMDIAGFRKRATNLMRTVQGDAPEDISIAVRMRRMASSFQKIKAMPGYYCTGCGEYIDRNKAYLNNAVTCSNCGCQIIAPDRINQTIRAFNQSGISGIIGGGMGDTSQEQIAKYYASSYYHFTRSPMEDVVQDPNQIGEYLVSTQIDDALRSFRNLHYHIYYNLTIPEVDGRLTEIDALIICGNAVIILNTTGHNNGFLANRLDDEYWIRQSGGKAEPVQNPLLKNLYTIAALKYIVKDLPVNYEHMYSIVVLKDLNERTKRPSNILELKLGNYIICKTSVLASHISDILQQELRGRVDDVFTTEKYMSPLIHELDVRSKLNEEQKIRLEIQKNNPRRLPINRYFYTQDTRDSKNPVSYLLRSNGKYIESYQSTGKWINVNALFTAENNAISWKDTEAPFLPLENDMHRLAAALCILNDSPFADYQDLLDGNNHVSEEGFSSQDAAADTSDAAEEQAAPGEDASFTEESAPKEIDAVYFKGCRNVRELSLRYKALAKIYHPDSEGGDVESFKLLQQEFEKLKEVLAEEE
;
A
#
# COMPACT_ATOMS: atom_id res chain seq x y z
N MET A 1 -4.47 42.34 -22.30
CA MET A 1 -5.40 41.20 -22.10
C MET A 1 -4.86 39.97 -22.84
N PHE A 2 -5.35 38.75 -22.57
CA PHE A 2 -5.02 37.58 -23.40
C PHE A 2 -6.27 37.10 -24.15
N CYS A 3 -6.15 36.77 -25.43
CA CYS A 3 -7.28 36.26 -26.21
C CYS A 3 -7.57 34.81 -25.80
N VAL A 4 -8.71 34.59 -25.13
CA VAL A 4 -9.12 33.25 -24.65
C VAL A 4 -9.27 32.20 -25.76
N ASN A 5 -9.39 32.62 -27.01
CA ASN A 5 -9.59 31.71 -28.14
C ASN A 5 -8.30 31.28 -28.82
N CYS A 6 -7.26 32.12 -28.84
CA CYS A 6 -5.98 31.80 -29.51
C CYS A 6 -4.75 31.91 -28.59
N GLY A 7 -4.93 32.25 -27.32
CA GLY A 7 -3.88 32.24 -26.30
C GLY A 7 -2.81 33.33 -26.40
N ARG A 8 -2.93 34.29 -27.34
CA ARG A 8 -1.95 35.37 -27.51
C ARG A 8 -2.31 36.61 -26.69
N ASP A 9 -1.27 37.33 -26.29
CA ASP A 9 -1.40 38.65 -25.69
C ASP A 9 -1.92 39.66 -26.70
N ILE A 10 -2.85 40.49 -26.25
CA ILE A 10 -3.48 41.54 -27.03
C ILE A 10 -3.48 42.87 -26.25
N PRO A 11 -3.28 44.00 -26.92
CA PRO A 11 -3.36 45.32 -26.28
C PRO A 11 -4.75 45.60 -25.73
N ASP A 12 -4.82 46.33 -24.61
CA ASP A 12 -6.05 46.48 -23.83
C ASP A 12 -7.18 47.28 -24.51
N HIS A 13 -6.88 47.99 -25.59
CA HIS A 13 -7.84 48.81 -26.34
C HIS A 13 -8.48 48.06 -27.53
N VAL A 14 -8.03 46.85 -27.85
CA VAL A 14 -8.49 46.16 -29.07
C VAL A 14 -9.76 45.35 -28.79
N LYS A 15 -10.88 45.75 -29.43
CA LYS A 15 -12.19 45.08 -29.28
C LYS A 15 -12.28 43.74 -30.00
N VAL A 16 -11.38 43.46 -30.93
CA VAL A 16 -11.35 42.25 -31.75
C VAL A 16 -9.93 41.72 -31.79
N CYS A 17 -9.73 40.43 -31.49
CA CYS A 17 -8.39 39.86 -31.54
C CYS A 17 -7.84 39.96 -32.97
N PRO A 18 -6.70 40.64 -33.21
CA PRO A 18 -6.15 40.81 -34.55
C PRO A 18 -5.65 39.49 -35.15
N HIS A 19 -5.49 38.46 -34.31
CA HIS A 19 -5.00 37.16 -34.72
C HIS A 19 -6.09 36.16 -35.14
N CYS A 20 -7.24 36.18 -34.48
CA CYS A 20 -8.30 35.19 -34.71
C CYS A 20 -9.66 35.80 -35.06
N GLY A 21 -9.77 37.13 -35.12
CA GLY A 21 -10.98 37.85 -35.52
C GLY A 21 -12.11 37.85 -34.50
N ASN A 22 -11.92 37.26 -33.31
CA ASN A 22 -12.98 37.17 -32.31
C ASN A 22 -13.09 38.41 -31.43
N ILE A 23 -14.33 38.89 -31.29
CA ILE A 23 -14.72 40.05 -30.50
C ILE A 23 -14.49 39.73 -29.01
N GLN A 24 -13.77 40.59 -28.31
CA GLN A 24 -13.60 40.52 -26.86
C GLN A 24 -14.74 41.28 -26.18
N PRO A 25 -15.46 40.69 -25.21
CA PRO A 25 -16.59 41.34 -24.57
C PRO A 25 -16.14 42.56 -23.75
N GLU A 26 -16.77 43.72 -23.98
CA GLU A 26 -16.51 44.94 -23.23
C GLU A 26 -17.00 44.83 -21.78
N GLY A 27 -16.09 45.09 -20.84
CA GLY A 27 -16.31 45.48 -19.44
C GLY A 27 -17.63 45.06 -18.79
N LEU A 28 -17.62 43.91 -18.10
CA LEU A 28 -18.61 43.60 -17.07
C LEU A 28 -18.49 44.63 -15.92
N LYS A 29 -19.29 45.69 -15.98
CA LYS A 29 -19.55 46.54 -14.80
C LYS A 29 -20.19 45.68 -13.71
N LYS A 30 -19.58 45.69 -12.52
CA LYS A 30 -20.11 45.09 -11.29
C LYS A 30 -21.56 45.54 -11.06
N LYS A 31 -22.51 44.61 -11.15
CA LYS A 31 -23.80 44.72 -10.46
C LYS A 31 -23.81 43.69 -9.35
N THR A 32 -23.88 44.19 -8.12
CA THR A 32 -24.31 43.44 -6.95
C THR A 32 -25.74 42.95 -7.16
N PHE A 33 -26.00 41.67 -6.89
CA PHE A 33 -27.35 41.12 -6.85
C PHE A 33 -27.48 40.13 -5.69
N LEU A 34 -28.39 40.48 -4.77
CA LEU A 34 -28.94 39.77 -3.61
C LEU A 34 -27.99 39.51 -2.42
N GLY A 35 -28.04 40.42 -1.44
CA GLY A 35 -27.37 40.33 -0.16
C GLY A 35 -27.86 39.18 0.72
N PHE A 36 -27.12 38.08 0.67
CA PHE A 36 -27.03 37.10 1.75
C PHE A 36 -25.54 36.89 2.07
N ASP A 37 -25.17 37.18 3.31
CA ASP A 37 -23.87 36.78 3.85
C ASP A 37 -23.90 35.28 4.15
N VAL A 38 -23.21 34.50 3.34
CA VAL A 38 -22.78 33.14 3.66
C VAL A 38 -21.25 33.16 3.64
N PRO A 39 -20.53 32.58 4.62
CA PRO A 39 -19.07 32.66 4.67
C PRO A 39 -18.47 31.98 3.44
N THR A 40 -17.94 32.80 2.54
CA THR A 40 -17.14 32.37 1.39
C THR A 40 -15.72 32.10 1.86
N MET A 41 -15.43 30.89 2.35
CA MET A 41 -14.08 30.35 2.19
C MET A 41 -13.96 29.85 0.76
N ASP A 42 -13.59 30.79 -0.12
CA ASP A 42 -13.72 30.73 -1.58
C ASP A 42 -12.34 30.53 -2.24
N ILE A 43 -12.38 30.07 -3.48
CA ILE A 43 -11.38 29.79 -4.53
C ILE A 43 -10.11 30.69 -4.51
N ALA A 44 -10.18 31.86 -3.88
CA ALA A 44 -9.04 32.66 -3.46
C ALA A 44 -7.98 31.84 -2.69
N GLY A 45 -8.39 30.91 -1.82
CA GLY A 45 -7.47 30.02 -1.09
C GLY A 45 -6.68 29.10 -2.02
N PHE A 46 -7.33 28.52 -3.03
CA PHE A 46 -6.70 27.65 -4.01
C PHE A 46 -5.75 28.42 -4.94
N ARG A 47 -6.17 29.61 -5.42
CA ARG A 47 -5.29 30.51 -6.18
C ARG A 47 -4.07 30.95 -5.37
N LYS A 48 -4.24 31.19 -4.07
CA LYS A 48 -3.15 31.53 -3.15
C LYS A 48 -2.19 30.36 -2.97
N ARG A 49 -2.68 29.11 -2.84
CA ARG A 49 -1.84 27.89 -2.80
C ARG A 49 -1.04 27.69 -4.09
N ALA A 50 -1.68 27.76 -5.26
CA ALA A 50 -0.98 27.62 -6.54
C ALA A 50 0.04 28.76 -6.77
N THR A 51 -0.25 29.97 -6.29
CA THR A 51 0.67 31.10 -6.36
C THR A 51 1.81 30.99 -5.35
N ASN A 52 1.57 30.42 -4.18
CA ASN A 52 2.61 30.12 -3.20
C ASN A 52 3.52 29.00 -3.72
N LEU A 53 2.97 27.94 -4.33
CA LEU A 53 3.72 26.87 -4.97
C LEU A 53 4.66 27.41 -6.06
N MET A 54 4.16 28.29 -6.95
CA MET A 54 5.00 28.97 -7.94
C MET A 54 6.04 29.94 -7.35
N ARG A 55 5.85 30.42 -6.12
CA ARG A 55 6.82 31.31 -5.44
C ARG A 55 7.91 30.52 -4.71
N THR A 56 7.59 29.33 -4.20
CA THR A 56 8.57 28.42 -3.57
C THR A 56 9.44 27.70 -4.58
N VAL A 57 8.94 27.49 -5.81
CA VAL A 57 9.74 26.94 -6.92
C VAL A 57 10.56 28.09 -7.54
N GLN A 58 11.63 28.50 -6.86
CA GLN A 58 12.66 29.40 -7.41
C GLN A 58 13.86 28.63 -8.00
N GLY A 59 13.66 27.36 -8.37
CA GLY A 59 14.66 26.52 -9.03
C GLY A 59 14.08 25.79 -10.25
N ASP A 60 14.99 25.33 -11.13
CA ASP A 60 14.72 24.69 -12.43
C ASP A 60 14.08 23.29 -12.32
N ALA A 61 13.00 23.13 -11.56
CA ALA A 61 12.20 21.91 -11.48
C ALA A 61 10.95 22.04 -12.40
N PRO A 62 11.04 21.68 -13.70
CA PRO A 62 9.96 21.87 -14.67
C PRO A 62 8.67 21.11 -14.31
N GLU A 63 8.75 20.04 -13.51
CA GLU A 63 7.59 19.25 -13.10
C GLU A 63 6.67 20.00 -12.14
N ASP A 64 7.23 20.71 -11.14
CA ASP A 64 6.46 21.48 -10.14
C ASP A 64 5.73 22.68 -10.76
N ILE A 65 6.37 23.33 -11.74
CA ILE A 65 5.75 24.40 -12.52
C ILE A 65 4.57 23.85 -13.33
N SER A 66 4.72 22.67 -13.92
CA SER A 66 3.64 22.00 -14.67
C SER A 66 2.43 21.69 -13.77
N ILE A 67 2.68 21.25 -12.53
CA ILE A 67 1.66 20.95 -11.52
C ILE A 67 0.92 22.22 -11.13
N ALA A 68 1.64 23.30 -10.83
CA ALA A 68 1.04 24.58 -10.44
C ALA A 68 0.20 25.21 -11.56
N VAL A 69 0.67 25.13 -12.82
CA VAL A 69 -0.08 25.60 -14.01
C VAL A 69 -1.33 24.75 -14.21
N ARG A 70 -1.22 23.43 -14.08
CA ARG A 70 -2.35 22.51 -14.20
C ARG A 70 -3.39 22.82 -13.13
N MET A 71 -3.00 22.95 -11.85
CA MET A 71 -3.88 23.38 -10.75
C MET A 71 -4.64 24.68 -11.07
N ARG A 72 -3.96 25.72 -11.57
CA ARG A 72 -4.62 26.97 -11.97
C ARG A 72 -5.64 26.76 -13.07
N ARG A 73 -5.33 25.94 -14.07
CA ARG A 73 -6.29 25.56 -15.13
C ARG A 73 -7.47 24.80 -14.54
N MET A 74 -7.24 23.83 -13.66
CA MET A 74 -8.32 23.10 -12.96
C MET A 74 -9.27 24.06 -12.26
N ALA A 75 -8.74 24.97 -11.43
CA ALA A 75 -9.54 25.94 -10.68
C ALA A 75 -10.34 26.89 -11.59
N SER A 76 -9.73 27.36 -12.69
CA SER A 76 -10.43 28.18 -13.67
C SER A 76 -11.53 27.40 -14.40
N SER A 77 -11.28 26.14 -14.72
CA SER A 77 -12.22 25.25 -15.38
C SER A 77 -13.41 24.92 -14.49
N PHE A 78 -13.18 24.69 -13.19
CA PHE A 78 -14.25 24.48 -12.21
C PHE A 78 -15.15 25.72 -12.06
N GLN A 79 -14.60 26.93 -12.06
CA GLN A 79 -15.40 28.15 -12.07
C GLN A 79 -16.32 28.22 -13.29
N LYS A 80 -15.85 27.78 -14.46
CA LYS A 80 -16.66 27.71 -15.68
C LYS A 80 -17.76 26.64 -15.57
N ILE A 81 -17.47 25.45 -15.01
CA ILE A 81 -18.47 24.39 -14.80
C ILE A 81 -19.62 24.87 -13.91
N LYS A 82 -19.30 25.61 -12.83
CA LYS A 82 -20.31 26.16 -11.92
C LYS A 82 -21.26 27.13 -12.64
N ALA A 83 -20.76 27.84 -13.65
CA ALA A 83 -21.55 28.78 -14.43
C ALA A 83 -22.24 28.13 -15.65
N MET A 84 -21.65 27.07 -16.21
CA MET A 84 -22.08 26.45 -17.48
C MET A 84 -21.81 24.94 -17.47
N PRO A 85 -22.81 24.08 -17.73
CA PRO A 85 -22.60 22.64 -17.78
C PRO A 85 -21.58 22.27 -18.86
N GLY A 86 -20.52 21.56 -18.47
CA GLY A 86 -19.41 21.16 -19.33
C GLY A 86 -18.62 20.00 -18.75
N TYR A 87 -17.74 19.41 -19.55
CA TYR A 87 -16.86 18.31 -19.19
C TYR A 87 -15.52 18.83 -18.67
N TYR A 88 -14.85 17.99 -17.89
CA TYR A 88 -13.54 18.30 -17.32
C TYR A 88 -12.48 17.32 -17.80
N CYS A 89 -11.35 17.85 -18.26
CA CYS A 89 -10.20 17.05 -18.65
C CYS A 89 -9.31 16.71 -17.44
N THR A 90 -9.28 15.45 -17.02
CA THR A 90 -8.49 14.98 -15.86
C THR A 90 -6.99 15.14 -16.03
N GLY A 91 -6.52 15.05 -17.28
CA GLY A 91 -5.13 15.28 -17.63
C GLY A 91 -4.72 16.72 -17.41
N CYS A 92 -5.14 17.64 -18.28
CA CYS A 92 -4.59 19.01 -18.27
C CYS A 92 -5.45 20.04 -17.52
N GLY A 93 -6.59 19.64 -16.95
CA GLY A 93 -7.49 20.52 -16.23
C GLY A 93 -8.33 21.45 -17.12
N GLU A 94 -8.39 21.19 -18.43
CA GLU A 94 -9.13 22.01 -19.39
C GLU A 94 -10.65 21.81 -19.23
N TYR A 95 -11.39 22.91 -19.26
CA TYR A 95 -12.85 22.89 -19.36
C TYR A 95 -13.26 22.67 -20.80
N ILE A 96 -14.16 21.72 -21.02
CA ILE A 96 -14.67 21.41 -22.33
C ILE A 96 -16.18 21.65 -22.31
N ASP A 97 -16.64 22.61 -23.11
CA ASP A 97 -18.06 22.92 -23.23
C ASP A 97 -18.88 21.66 -23.58
N ARG A 98 -20.05 21.49 -22.94
CA ARG A 98 -20.87 20.28 -23.11
C ARG A 98 -21.36 20.09 -24.54
N ASN A 99 -21.80 21.17 -25.18
CA ASN A 99 -22.29 21.11 -26.56
C ASN A 99 -21.12 20.83 -27.51
N LYS A 100 -19.96 21.42 -27.26
CA LYS A 100 -18.74 21.15 -28.03
C LYS A 100 -18.29 19.70 -27.91
N ALA A 101 -18.33 19.11 -26.72
CA ALA A 101 -18.00 17.68 -26.55
C ALA A 101 -19.05 16.78 -27.22
N TYR A 102 -20.33 17.08 -27.04
CA TYR A 102 -21.43 16.31 -27.64
C TYR A 102 -21.39 16.33 -29.18
N LEU A 103 -21.24 17.50 -29.78
CA LEU A 103 -21.16 17.67 -31.23
C LEU A 103 -19.96 16.94 -31.85
N ASN A 104 -18.86 16.82 -31.11
CA ASN A 104 -17.65 16.16 -31.58
C ASN A 104 -17.55 14.68 -31.15
N ASN A 105 -18.58 14.15 -30.48
CA ASN A 105 -18.54 12.85 -29.81
C ASN A 105 -17.25 12.66 -28.98
N ALA A 106 -16.79 13.75 -28.36
CA ALA A 106 -15.49 13.81 -27.70
C ALA A 106 -15.58 13.08 -26.36
N VAL A 107 -14.96 11.90 -26.29
CA VAL A 107 -14.72 11.18 -25.02
C VAL A 107 -13.34 11.52 -24.42
N THR A 108 -12.52 12.23 -25.19
CA THR A 108 -11.16 12.64 -24.81
C THR A 108 -10.93 14.13 -24.99
N CYS A 109 -9.97 14.62 -24.21
CA CYS A 109 -9.60 16.01 -24.11
C CYS A 109 -8.77 16.42 -25.31
N SER A 110 -9.28 17.33 -26.13
CA SER A 110 -8.58 17.82 -27.32
C SER A 110 -7.18 18.40 -27.07
N ASN A 111 -6.88 18.81 -25.83
CA ASN A 111 -5.58 19.38 -25.47
C ASN A 111 -4.54 18.34 -25.01
N CYS A 112 -4.95 17.22 -24.40
CA CYS A 112 -3.98 16.26 -23.84
C CYS A 112 -4.36 14.78 -24.01
N GLY A 113 -5.42 14.46 -24.74
CA GLY A 113 -5.87 13.08 -25.02
C GLY A 113 -6.53 12.35 -23.84
N CYS A 114 -6.47 12.86 -22.62
CA CYS A 114 -7.07 12.21 -21.44
C CYS A 114 -8.60 12.19 -21.51
N GLN A 115 -9.23 11.22 -20.86
CA GLN A 115 -10.69 11.13 -20.77
C GLN A 115 -11.30 12.36 -20.08
N ILE A 116 -12.51 12.73 -20.53
CA ILE A 116 -13.24 13.88 -20.00
C ILE A 116 -14.39 13.38 -19.11
N ILE A 117 -14.55 13.97 -17.93
CA ILE A 117 -15.57 13.53 -16.96
C ILE A 117 -16.88 14.27 -17.23
N ALA A 118 -17.96 13.49 -17.31
CA ALA A 118 -19.32 14.00 -17.46
C ALA A 118 -19.89 14.54 -16.11
N PRO A 119 -20.69 15.63 -16.13
CA PRO A 119 -21.23 16.24 -14.90
C PRO A 119 -22.04 15.31 -13.98
N ASP A 120 -22.73 14.33 -14.56
CA ASP A 120 -23.49 13.30 -13.86
C ASP A 120 -22.58 12.32 -13.11
N ARG A 121 -21.46 11.91 -13.73
CA ARG A 121 -20.41 11.14 -13.04
C ARG A 121 -19.82 11.93 -11.88
N ILE A 122 -19.55 13.23 -12.05
CA ILE A 122 -19.07 14.09 -10.96
C ILE A 122 -20.02 14.03 -9.75
N ASN A 123 -21.32 14.19 -9.96
CA ASN A 123 -22.29 14.14 -8.87
C ASN A 123 -22.42 12.76 -8.21
N GLN A 124 -22.22 11.67 -8.96
CA GLN A 124 -22.17 10.32 -8.41
C GLN A 124 -20.90 10.11 -7.58
N THR A 125 -19.75 10.52 -8.10
CA THR A 125 -18.45 10.49 -7.43
C THR A 125 -18.50 11.25 -6.11
N ILE A 126 -19.08 12.46 -6.11
CA ILE A 126 -19.24 13.27 -4.90
C ILE A 126 -20.12 12.58 -3.86
N ARG A 127 -21.20 11.92 -4.28
CA ARG A 127 -22.07 11.18 -3.35
C ARG A 127 -21.34 9.98 -2.76
N ALA A 128 -20.64 9.20 -3.58
CA ALA A 128 -19.84 8.06 -3.12
C ALA A 128 -18.73 8.52 -2.15
N PHE A 129 -18.05 9.61 -2.47
CA PHE A 129 -17.02 10.21 -1.63
C PHE A 129 -17.57 10.67 -0.27
N ASN A 130 -18.71 11.36 -0.25
CA ASN A 130 -19.35 11.75 1.01
C ASN A 130 -19.84 10.55 1.82
N GLN A 131 -20.41 9.52 1.16
CA GLN A 131 -20.87 8.30 1.80
C GLN A 131 -19.74 7.46 2.40
N SER A 132 -18.54 7.55 1.83
CA SER A 132 -17.37 6.82 2.31
C SER A 132 -16.78 7.35 3.63
N GLY A 133 -17.33 8.47 4.17
CA GLY A 133 -16.88 9.09 5.43
C GLY A 133 -15.60 9.92 5.30
N ILE A 134 -15.07 10.07 4.08
CA ILE A 134 -13.77 10.70 3.80
C ILE A 134 -13.73 12.19 4.19
N SER A 135 -14.86 12.89 4.11
CA SER A 135 -14.94 14.35 4.36
C SER A 135 -14.44 14.75 5.76
N GLY A 136 -14.41 13.84 6.74
CA GLY A 136 -13.83 14.09 8.06
C GLY A 136 -12.33 13.82 8.19
N ILE A 137 -11.72 13.03 7.29
CA ILE A 137 -10.34 12.52 7.42
C ILE A 137 -9.32 13.43 6.72
N ILE A 138 -9.70 14.06 5.59
CA ILE A 138 -8.75 14.81 4.73
C ILE A 138 -8.33 16.18 5.31
N GLY A 139 -8.62 16.48 6.58
CA GLY A 139 -8.29 17.78 7.18
C GLY A 139 -8.90 18.96 6.40
N GLY A 140 -9.87 18.69 5.52
CA GLY A 140 -10.72 19.71 4.94
C GLY A 140 -11.52 20.27 6.10
N GLY A 141 -11.36 21.57 6.37
CA GLY A 141 -12.26 22.24 7.29
C GLY A 141 -13.71 21.95 6.87
N MET A 142 -14.63 22.06 7.82
CA MET A 142 -16.08 21.82 7.68
C MET A 142 -16.82 22.61 6.56
N GLY A 143 -16.13 23.09 5.52
CA GLY A 143 -16.68 23.83 4.39
C GLY A 143 -15.99 23.61 3.04
N ASP A 144 -15.13 22.60 2.87
CA ASP A 144 -14.61 22.29 1.53
C ASP A 144 -15.76 21.86 0.61
N THR A 145 -15.91 22.56 -0.51
CA THR A 145 -16.87 22.21 -1.54
C THR A 145 -16.47 20.90 -2.21
N SER A 146 -17.45 20.15 -2.72
CA SER A 146 -17.19 18.90 -3.45
C SER A 146 -16.20 19.08 -4.62
N GLN A 147 -16.20 20.26 -5.24
CA GLN A 147 -15.28 20.64 -6.30
C GLN A 147 -13.84 20.77 -5.80
N GLU A 148 -13.64 21.30 -4.59
CA GLU A 148 -12.30 21.39 -3.99
C GLU A 148 -11.76 20.00 -3.65
N GLN A 149 -12.61 19.07 -3.21
CA GLN A 149 -12.21 17.69 -2.96
C GLN A 149 -11.75 16.99 -4.25
N ILE A 150 -12.47 17.17 -5.35
CA ILE A 150 -12.07 16.66 -6.67
C ILE A 150 -10.74 17.28 -7.11
N ALA A 151 -10.60 18.60 -6.98
CA ALA A 151 -9.37 19.29 -7.34
C ALA A 151 -8.18 18.83 -6.48
N LYS A 152 -8.39 18.58 -5.18
CA LYS A 152 -7.39 18.01 -4.27
C LYS A 152 -6.98 16.60 -4.70
N TYR A 153 -7.95 15.74 -5.04
CA TYR A 153 -7.66 14.39 -5.52
C TYR A 153 -6.80 14.41 -6.79
N TYR A 154 -7.20 15.16 -7.81
CA TYR A 154 -6.47 15.24 -9.09
C TYR A 154 -5.14 16.00 -8.99
N ALA A 155 -4.88 16.66 -7.86
CA ALA A 155 -3.61 17.28 -7.53
C ALA A 155 -2.77 16.46 -6.54
N SER A 156 -3.27 15.33 -6.06
CA SER A 156 -2.58 14.49 -5.10
C SER A 156 -1.43 13.72 -5.76
N SER A 157 -0.41 13.41 -4.96
CA SER A 157 0.66 12.49 -5.35
C SER A 157 0.08 11.16 -5.84
N TYR A 158 -0.92 10.61 -5.13
CA TYR A 158 -1.61 9.38 -5.52
C TYR A 158 -2.14 9.40 -6.96
N TYR A 159 -2.92 10.41 -7.35
CA TYR A 159 -3.40 10.50 -8.74
C TYR A 159 -2.26 10.62 -9.75
N HIS A 160 -1.19 11.35 -9.41
CA HIS A 160 -0.04 11.49 -10.28
C HIS A 160 0.70 10.16 -10.52
N PHE A 161 0.73 9.27 -9.52
CA PHE A 161 1.31 7.94 -9.62
C PHE A 161 0.36 6.93 -10.27
N THR A 162 -0.84 6.75 -9.73
CA THR A 162 -1.74 5.66 -10.15
C THR A 162 -2.49 5.98 -11.43
N ARG A 163 -2.70 7.26 -11.73
CA ARG A 163 -3.55 7.76 -12.83
C ARG A 163 -5.00 7.23 -12.77
N SER A 164 -5.41 6.61 -11.66
CA SER A 164 -6.77 6.16 -11.46
C SER A 164 -7.71 7.36 -11.48
N PRO A 165 -8.84 7.32 -12.19
CA PRO A 165 -9.82 8.38 -12.09
C PRO A 165 -10.51 8.31 -10.72
N MET A 166 -10.88 9.47 -10.18
CA MET A 166 -11.53 9.58 -8.87
C MET A 166 -12.80 8.73 -8.80
N GLU A 167 -13.55 8.68 -9.90
CA GLU A 167 -14.78 7.91 -10.09
C GLU A 167 -14.60 6.42 -9.74
N ASP A 168 -13.47 5.84 -10.16
CA ASP A 168 -13.16 4.43 -9.95
C ASP A 168 -12.63 4.24 -8.54
N VAL A 169 -11.77 5.16 -8.08
CA VAL A 169 -11.25 5.14 -6.70
C VAL A 169 -12.40 5.14 -5.72
N VAL A 170 -13.39 6.03 -5.84
CA VAL A 170 -14.47 6.14 -4.85
C VAL A 170 -15.43 4.95 -4.83
N GLN A 171 -15.42 4.12 -5.87
CA GLN A 171 -16.22 2.91 -5.94
C GLN A 171 -15.49 1.69 -5.37
N ASP A 172 -14.16 1.76 -5.27
CA ASP A 172 -13.31 0.71 -4.72
C ASP A 172 -12.85 1.07 -3.30
N PRO A 173 -13.34 0.37 -2.26
CA PRO A 173 -12.93 0.61 -0.87
C PRO A 173 -11.42 0.52 -0.65
N ASN A 174 -10.70 -0.33 -1.40
CA ASN A 174 -9.25 -0.47 -1.28
C ASN A 174 -8.54 0.77 -1.83
N GLN A 175 -8.90 1.22 -3.03
CA GLN A 175 -8.32 2.43 -3.62
C GLN A 175 -8.65 3.70 -2.81
N ILE A 176 -9.86 3.79 -2.23
CA ILE A 176 -10.16 4.85 -1.24
C ILE A 176 -9.17 4.80 -0.08
N GLY A 177 -8.92 3.61 0.47
CA GLY A 177 -8.01 3.40 1.59
C GLY A 177 -6.59 3.89 1.26
N GLU A 178 -6.08 3.49 0.11
CA GLU A 178 -4.77 3.93 -0.40
C GLU A 178 -4.69 5.45 -0.59
N TYR A 179 -5.71 6.06 -1.20
CA TYR A 179 -5.78 7.51 -1.37
C TYR A 179 -5.82 8.24 -0.02
N LEU A 180 -6.60 7.74 0.94
CA LEU A 180 -6.63 8.33 2.28
C LEU A 180 -5.24 8.28 2.93
N VAL A 181 -4.55 7.14 2.81
CA VAL A 181 -3.17 7.00 3.28
C VAL A 181 -2.24 7.97 2.57
N SER A 182 -2.36 8.14 1.26
CA SER A 182 -1.54 9.12 0.52
C SER A 182 -1.71 10.54 1.04
N THR A 183 -2.94 10.94 1.39
CA THR A 183 -3.18 12.29 1.96
C THR A 183 -2.48 12.49 3.31
N GLN A 184 -2.43 11.45 4.15
CA GLN A 184 -1.74 11.48 5.44
C GLN A 184 -0.21 11.48 5.28
N ILE A 185 0.30 10.76 4.27
CA ILE A 185 1.71 10.81 3.88
C ILE A 185 2.07 12.23 3.45
N ASP A 186 1.31 12.83 2.54
CA ASP A 186 1.53 14.21 2.07
C ASP A 186 1.50 15.20 3.25
N ASP A 187 0.55 15.04 4.18
CA ASP A 187 0.44 15.89 5.37
C ASP A 187 1.65 15.74 6.32
N ALA A 188 2.14 14.52 6.55
CA ALA A 188 3.35 14.28 7.34
C ALA A 188 4.58 14.95 6.70
N LEU A 189 4.78 14.72 5.40
CA LEU A 189 5.97 15.19 4.67
C LEU A 189 6.00 16.71 4.48
N ARG A 190 4.85 17.40 4.51
CA ARG A 190 4.80 18.88 4.50
C ARG A 190 5.57 19.53 5.64
N SER A 191 5.70 18.83 6.77
CA SER A 191 6.47 19.31 7.93
C SER A 191 7.98 19.18 7.72
N PHE A 192 8.42 18.46 6.69
CA PHE A 192 9.82 18.16 6.38
C PHE A 192 10.23 18.66 4.99
N ARG A 193 10.03 19.95 4.69
CA ARG A 193 10.20 20.51 3.33
C ARG A 193 11.57 20.36 2.69
N ASN A 194 12.63 20.21 3.48
CA ASN A 194 14.00 20.09 2.99
C ASN A 194 14.46 18.62 2.93
N LEU A 195 13.57 17.69 3.25
CA LEU A 195 13.87 16.27 3.30
C LEU A 195 13.62 15.67 1.93
N HIS A 196 14.66 15.11 1.32
CA HIS A 196 14.52 14.35 0.09
C HIS A 196 13.86 13.02 0.40
N TYR A 197 12.76 12.73 -0.29
CA TYR A 197 12.05 11.47 -0.16
C TYR A 197 11.62 10.96 -1.55
N HIS A 198 11.40 9.65 -1.63
CA HIS A 198 10.79 9.00 -2.77
C HIS A 198 9.61 8.15 -2.30
N ILE A 199 8.50 8.20 -3.02
CA ILE A 199 7.30 7.44 -2.69
C ILE A 199 6.95 6.55 -3.87
N TYR A 200 6.76 5.26 -3.62
CA TYR A 200 6.10 4.36 -4.55
C TYR A 200 4.71 4.04 -4.04
N TYR A 201 3.72 4.08 -4.94
CA TYR A 201 2.37 3.56 -4.68
C TYR A 201 2.15 2.30 -5.49
N ASN A 202 1.47 1.31 -4.90
CA ASN A 202 1.11 0.03 -5.53
C ASN A 202 2.32 -0.67 -6.15
N LEU A 203 3.42 -0.66 -5.41
CA LEU A 203 4.70 -1.21 -5.82
C LEU A 203 4.62 -2.73 -5.79
N THR A 204 4.68 -3.35 -6.97
CA THR A 204 4.72 -4.81 -7.09
C THR A 204 6.16 -5.29 -7.15
N ILE A 205 6.52 -6.23 -6.29
CA ILE A 205 7.88 -6.78 -6.19
C ILE A 205 7.89 -8.31 -6.25
N PRO A 206 8.95 -8.93 -6.81
CA PRO A 206 9.04 -10.39 -6.88
C PRO A 206 9.40 -11.06 -5.54
N GLU A 207 8.81 -12.21 -5.28
CA GLU A 207 9.18 -13.13 -4.21
C GLU A 207 10.32 -14.08 -4.63
N VAL A 208 10.89 -14.82 -3.67
CA VAL A 208 11.95 -15.82 -3.90
C VAL A 208 11.56 -16.87 -4.93
N ASP A 209 10.29 -17.28 -4.98
CA ASP A 209 9.76 -18.29 -5.91
C ASP A 209 9.21 -17.69 -7.22
N GLY A 210 9.52 -16.41 -7.50
CA GLY A 210 9.09 -15.73 -8.73
C GLY A 210 7.62 -15.32 -8.76
N ARG A 211 6.91 -15.46 -7.63
CA ARG A 211 5.59 -14.82 -7.40
C ARG A 211 5.75 -13.32 -7.19
N LEU A 212 4.63 -12.62 -7.02
CA LEU A 212 4.61 -11.17 -6.86
C LEU A 212 3.85 -10.82 -5.58
N THR A 213 4.35 -9.83 -4.86
CA THR A 213 3.67 -9.21 -3.72
C THR A 213 3.57 -7.71 -3.96
N GLU A 214 2.51 -7.10 -3.41
CA GLU A 214 2.18 -5.69 -3.61
C GLU A 214 2.37 -4.92 -2.29
N ILE A 215 3.00 -3.75 -2.39
CA ILE A 215 3.14 -2.75 -1.32
C ILE A 215 2.26 -1.56 -1.69
N ASP A 216 1.27 -1.25 -0.86
CA ASP A 216 0.33 -0.16 -1.15
C ASP A 216 1.05 1.20 -1.18
N ALA A 217 1.94 1.48 -0.22
CA ALA A 217 2.85 2.61 -0.28
C ALA A 217 4.22 2.31 0.36
N LEU A 218 5.29 2.76 -0.31
CA LEU A 218 6.67 2.68 0.17
C LEU A 218 7.28 4.07 0.18
N ILE A 219 7.74 4.54 1.33
CA ILE A 219 8.43 5.83 1.48
C ILE A 219 9.90 5.54 1.76
N ILE A 220 10.79 6.13 0.98
CA ILE A 220 12.24 6.07 1.18
C ILE A 220 12.72 7.48 1.47
N CYS A 221 13.38 7.65 2.61
CA CYS A 221 13.80 8.95 3.10
C CYS A 221 15.12 8.84 3.88
N GLY A 222 16.23 9.17 3.22
CA GLY A 222 17.57 8.90 3.76
C GLY A 222 17.75 7.40 3.99
N ASN A 223 17.97 7.01 5.25
CA ASN A 223 18.06 5.60 5.63
C ASN A 223 16.71 4.98 6.00
N ALA A 224 15.68 5.81 6.25
CA ALA A 224 14.37 5.34 6.65
C ALA A 224 13.62 4.77 5.45
N VAL A 225 13.12 3.54 5.58
CA VAL A 225 12.26 2.89 4.59
C VAL A 225 10.96 2.52 5.28
N ILE A 226 9.88 3.23 4.97
CA ILE A 226 8.58 3.06 5.62
C ILE A 226 7.65 2.33 4.64
N ILE A 227 7.21 1.15 5.03
CA ILE A 227 6.38 0.25 4.23
C ILE A 227 4.98 0.31 4.81
N LEU A 228 4.02 0.74 4.01
CA LEU A 228 2.62 0.88 4.41
C LEU A 228 1.78 -0.11 3.62
N ASN A 229 0.95 -0.84 4.36
CA ASN A 229 -0.12 -1.66 3.80
C ASN A 229 -1.43 -1.26 4.46
N THR A 230 -2.45 -1.05 3.64
CA THR A 230 -3.73 -0.50 4.03
C THR A 230 -4.80 -1.59 4.01
N THR A 231 -5.81 -1.43 4.85
CA THR A 231 -7.03 -2.23 4.75
C THR A 231 -8.17 -1.28 4.34
N GLY A 232 -8.71 -1.42 3.13
CA GLY A 232 -9.73 -0.50 2.59
C GLY A 232 -11.09 -0.50 3.29
N HIS A 233 -11.28 -1.33 4.33
CA HIS A 233 -12.59 -1.62 4.89
C HIS A 233 -12.85 -0.91 6.24
N ASN A 234 -14.07 -0.38 6.40
CA ASN A 234 -14.55 0.43 7.54
C ASN A 234 -14.94 -0.38 8.79
N ASN A 235 -14.22 -1.45 9.13
CA ASN A 235 -14.72 -2.42 10.11
C ASN A 235 -13.65 -2.84 11.12
N GLY A 236 -14.08 -3.05 12.36
CA GLY A 236 -13.23 -3.58 13.42
C GLY A 236 -12.75 -5.01 13.11
N PHE A 237 -11.51 -5.28 13.49
CA PHE A 237 -10.92 -6.61 13.43
C PHE A 237 -10.96 -7.23 14.83
N LEU A 238 -11.46 -8.45 14.93
CA LEU A 238 -11.14 -9.34 16.03
C LEU A 238 -9.84 -10.04 15.66
N ALA A 239 -8.75 -9.45 16.12
CA ALA A 239 -7.44 -10.06 16.04
C ALA A 239 -7.35 -11.12 17.16
N ASN A 240 -6.86 -12.31 16.80
CA ASN A 240 -6.68 -13.42 17.72
C ASN A 240 -5.19 -13.53 18.08
N ARG A 241 -4.37 -14.10 17.18
CA ARG A 241 -2.92 -14.27 17.38
C ARG A 241 -2.11 -13.64 16.25
N LEU A 242 -0.83 -13.38 16.55
CA LEU A 242 0.14 -12.84 15.57
C LEU A 242 0.37 -13.78 14.38
N ASP A 243 0.38 -15.07 14.65
CA ASP A 243 0.65 -16.16 13.72
C ASP A 243 -0.62 -16.75 13.10
N ASP A 244 -1.80 -16.19 13.40
CA ASP A 244 -3.02 -16.64 12.73
C ASP A 244 -2.99 -16.23 11.26
N GLU A 245 -3.39 -17.18 10.41
CA GLU A 245 -3.49 -16.95 8.98
C GLU A 245 -4.58 -15.93 8.64
N TYR A 246 -5.68 -15.99 9.38
CA TYR A 246 -6.86 -15.15 9.21
C TYR A 246 -7.25 -14.50 10.52
N TRP A 247 -7.64 -13.23 10.44
CA TRP A 247 -8.37 -12.52 11.49
C TRP A 247 -9.85 -12.48 11.13
N ILE A 248 -10.69 -12.13 12.11
CA ILE A 248 -12.13 -12.00 11.87
C ILE A 248 -12.50 -10.53 11.72
N ARG A 249 -13.08 -10.16 10.58
CA ARG A 249 -13.65 -8.84 10.35
C ARG A 249 -15.13 -8.85 10.70
N GLN A 250 -15.60 -7.87 11.46
CA GLN A 250 -17.03 -7.68 11.71
C GLN A 250 -17.62 -6.63 10.75
N SER A 251 -18.39 -7.05 9.74
CA SER A 251 -19.04 -6.17 8.75
C SER A 251 -20.56 -6.32 8.82
N GLY A 252 -21.28 -5.25 9.18
CA GLY A 252 -22.75 -5.26 9.13
C GLY A 252 -23.41 -6.40 9.92
N GLY A 253 -22.83 -6.79 11.06
CA GLY A 253 -23.30 -7.90 11.89
C GLY A 253 -22.83 -9.29 11.45
N LYS A 254 -22.07 -9.41 10.34
CA LYS A 254 -21.44 -10.66 9.90
C LYS A 254 -19.97 -10.70 10.29
N ALA A 255 -19.52 -11.87 10.74
CA ALA A 255 -18.11 -12.18 10.95
C ALA A 255 -17.56 -12.83 9.69
N GLU A 256 -16.52 -12.25 9.10
CA GLU A 256 -15.89 -12.76 7.88
C GLU A 256 -14.40 -12.94 8.11
N PRO A 257 -13.82 -14.10 7.76
CA PRO A 257 -12.38 -14.30 7.82
C PRO A 257 -11.70 -13.40 6.79
N VAL A 258 -10.70 -12.67 7.23
CA VAL A 258 -9.84 -11.81 6.40
C VAL A 258 -8.40 -12.18 6.67
N GLN A 259 -7.58 -12.16 5.63
CA GLN A 259 -6.15 -12.43 5.79
C GLN A 259 -5.55 -11.50 6.85
N ASN A 260 -4.74 -12.07 7.74
CA ASN A 260 -4.07 -11.31 8.78
C ASN A 260 -3.21 -10.19 8.14
N PRO A 261 -3.57 -8.91 8.32
CA PRO A 261 -2.90 -7.81 7.66
C PRO A 261 -1.46 -7.62 8.16
N LEU A 262 -1.19 -8.00 9.41
CA LEU A 262 0.17 -8.01 9.95
C LEU A 262 1.01 -9.10 9.28
N LEU A 263 0.46 -10.32 9.14
CA LEU A 263 1.16 -11.41 8.44
C LEU A 263 1.46 -11.04 6.99
N LYS A 264 0.49 -10.43 6.28
CA LYS A 264 0.71 -9.88 4.93
C LYS A 264 1.87 -8.89 4.93
N ASN A 265 1.89 -7.94 5.87
CA ASN A 265 2.92 -6.91 5.91
C ASN A 265 4.32 -7.49 6.24
N LEU A 266 4.41 -8.42 7.20
CA LEU A 266 5.64 -9.14 7.52
C LEU A 266 6.19 -9.89 6.30
N TYR A 267 5.30 -10.52 5.54
CA TYR A 267 5.66 -11.21 4.32
C TYR A 267 6.24 -10.25 3.27
N THR A 268 5.57 -9.11 3.06
CA THR A 268 6.00 -8.08 2.12
C THR A 268 7.36 -7.48 2.50
N ILE A 269 7.62 -7.23 3.78
CA ILE A 269 8.93 -6.75 4.27
C ILE A 269 10.02 -7.79 4.01
N ALA A 270 9.74 -9.06 4.31
CA ALA A 270 10.71 -10.12 4.10
C ALA A 270 11.07 -10.26 2.60
N ALA A 271 10.08 -10.12 1.72
CA ALA A 271 10.30 -10.05 0.27
C ALA A 271 11.16 -8.84 -0.13
N LEU A 272 10.87 -7.64 0.39
CA LEU A 272 11.67 -6.45 0.11
C LEU A 272 13.12 -6.63 0.58
N LYS A 273 13.33 -7.09 1.82
CA LYS A 273 14.66 -7.38 2.37
C LYS A 273 15.43 -8.38 1.51
N TYR A 274 14.75 -9.39 0.97
CA TYR A 274 15.38 -10.36 0.08
C TYR A 274 15.84 -9.73 -1.24
N ILE A 275 15.03 -8.86 -1.84
CA ILE A 275 15.38 -8.17 -3.09
C ILE A 275 16.60 -7.28 -2.91
N VAL A 276 16.69 -6.62 -1.76
CA VAL A 276 17.74 -5.61 -1.49
C VAL A 276 18.88 -6.18 -0.67
N LYS A 277 18.98 -7.51 -0.53
CA LYS A 277 19.98 -8.21 0.31
C LYS A 277 21.43 -7.88 -0.05
N ASP A 278 21.67 -7.60 -1.32
CA ASP A 278 23.00 -7.31 -1.87
C ASP A 278 23.32 -5.80 -1.84
N LEU A 279 22.37 -4.97 -1.36
CA LEU A 279 22.55 -3.54 -1.22
C LEU A 279 22.98 -3.18 0.21
N PRO A 280 23.72 -2.07 0.41
CA PRO A 280 24.13 -1.59 1.72
C PRO A 280 22.97 -0.89 2.44
N VAL A 281 21.81 -1.55 2.55
CA VAL A 281 20.62 -1.05 3.24
C VAL A 281 20.66 -1.52 4.69
N ASN A 282 20.60 -0.58 5.63
CA ASN A 282 20.46 -0.94 7.04
C ASN A 282 18.98 -1.26 7.35
N TYR A 283 18.69 -2.55 7.51
CA TYR A 283 17.35 -3.07 7.83
C TYR A 283 16.78 -2.54 9.14
N GLU A 284 17.62 -2.01 10.03
CA GLU A 284 17.16 -1.42 11.29
C GLU A 284 16.29 -0.18 11.08
N HIS A 285 16.41 0.49 9.94
CA HIS A 285 15.63 1.67 9.59
C HIS A 285 14.45 1.34 8.65
N MET A 286 14.11 0.05 8.52
CA MET A 286 12.87 -0.37 7.86
C MET A 286 11.72 -0.41 8.86
N TYR A 287 10.66 0.33 8.55
CA TYR A 287 9.44 0.44 9.35
C TYR A 287 8.27 -0.16 8.61
N SER A 288 7.41 -0.86 9.33
CA SER A 288 6.17 -1.44 8.83
C SER A 288 4.99 -0.71 9.44
N ILE A 289 4.06 -0.25 8.63
CA ILE A 289 2.83 0.34 9.12
C ILE A 289 1.65 -0.41 8.49
N VAL A 290 0.82 -1.02 9.32
CA VAL A 290 -0.50 -1.53 8.93
C VAL A 290 -1.50 -0.43 9.23
N VAL A 291 -2.10 0.13 8.19
CA VAL A 291 -3.06 1.21 8.31
C VAL A 291 -4.46 0.66 8.22
N LEU A 292 -5.21 0.80 9.31
CA LEU A 292 -6.61 0.45 9.38
C LEU A 292 -7.45 1.69 9.10
N LYS A 293 -8.48 1.58 8.27
CA LYS A 293 -9.36 2.70 7.92
C LYS A 293 -10.10 3.22 9.16
N ASP A 294 -10.52 2.32 10.04
CA ASP A 294 -11.02 2.66 11.37
C ASP A 294 -10.63 1.58 12.41
N LEU A 295 -10.06 1.98 13.55
CA LEU A 295 -9.95 1.11 14.74
C LEU A 295 -11.13 1.43 15.67
N ASN A 296 -12.24 0.70 15.55
CA ASN A 296 -13.28 0.83 16.58
C ASN A 296 -12.75 0.27 17.91
N GLU A 297 -13.31 0.71 19.05
CA GLU A 297 -13.03 0.16 20.39
C GLU A 297 -13.20 -1.38 20.45
N ARG A 298 -14.00 -1.94 19.53
CA ARG A 298 -14.19 -3.39 19.33
C ARG A 298 -12.98 -4.10 18.71
N THR A 299 -12.01 -3.36 18.20
CA THR A 299 -10.73 -3.92 17.80
C THR A 299 -10.01 -4.29 19.09
N LYS A 300 -10.30 -5.48 19.62
CA LYS A 300 -9.47 -6.09 20.64
C LYS A 300 -8.12 -6.31 19.99
N ARG A 301 -7.21 -5.35 20.20
CA ARG A 301 -5.79 -5.61 20.00
C ARG A 301 -5.50 -6.78 20.95
N PRO A 302 -4.98 -7.91 20.46
CA PRO A 302 -4.47 -8.92 21.37
C PRO A 302 -3.45 -8.19 22.24
N SER A 303 -3.59 -8.27 23.57
CA SER A 303 -2.71 -7.58 24.54
C SER A 303 -1.22 -7.82 24.23
N ASN A 304 -0.94 -9.04 23.78
CA ASN A 304 0.31 -9.55 23.20
C ASN A 304 0.81 -8.81 21.93
N ILE A 305 -0.02 -8.22 21.06
CA ILE A 305 0.46 -7.46 19.89
C ILE A 305 1.18 -6.17 20.30
N LEU A 306 0.74 -5.54 21.40
CA LEU A 306 1.35 -4.35 21.98
C LEU A 306 2.55 -4.70 22.88
N GLU A 307 2.47 -5.80 23.63
CA GLU A 307 3.53 -6.24 24.54
C GLU A 307 4.75 -6.82 23.82
N LEU A 308 4.56 -7.51 22.69
CA LEU A 308 5.67 -8.22 22.08
C LEU A 308 6.73 -7.28 21.49
N LYS A 309 6.38 -6.05 21.07
CA LYS A 309 7.31 -5.06 20.46
C LYS A 309 8.31 -5.70 19.47
N LEU A 310 7.90 -6.79 18.81
CA LEU A 310 8.77 -7.67 18.03
C LEU A 310 8.99 -7.03 16.65
N GLY A 311 9.72 -5.92 16.63
CA GLY A 311 10.14 -5.21 15.42
C GLY A 311 9.51 -3.82 15.25
N ASN A 312 9.96 -3.13 14.20
CA ASN A 312 9.50 -1.80 13.82
C ASN A 312 8.12 -1.84 13.13
N TYR A 313 7.10 -2.44 13.74
CA TYR A 313 5.74 -2.42 13.19
C TYR A 313 4.80 -1.51 13.97
N ILE A 314 3.91 -0.84 13.26
CA ILE A 314 2.89 0.06 13.81
C ILE A 314 1.55 -0.37 13.21
N ILE A 315 0.54 -0.56 14.07
CA ILE A 315 -0.84 -0.75 13.63
C ILE A 315 -1.63 0.48 14.08
N CYS A 316 -2.06 1.31 13.13
CA CYS A 316 -2.68 2.58 13.45
C CYS A 316 -3.93 2.85 12.62
N LYS A 317 -4.75 3.81 13.10
CA LYS A 317 -5.81 4.38 12.27
C LYS A 317 -5.19 5.28 11.21
N THR A 318 -5.92 5.46 10.12
CA THR A 318 -5.57 6.45 9.10
C THR A 318 -5.42 7.85 9.70
N SER A 319 -6.30 8.25 10.62
CA SER A 319 -6.31 9.60 11.21
C SER A 319 -5.08 9.97 12.06
N VAL A 320 -4.29 8.99 12.50
CA VAL A 320 -3.07 9.21 13.30
C VAL A 320 -1.80 8.86 12.52
N LEU A 321 -1.94 8.40 11.27
CA LEU A 321 -0.83 7.95 10.44
C LEU A 321 0.22 9.06 10.25
N ALA A 322 -0.23 10.28 9.99
CA ALA A 322 0.67 11.41 9.78
C ALA A 322 1.57 11.68 11.01
N SER A 323 1.05 11.47 12.22
CA SER A 323 1.82 11.58 13.46
C SER A 323 2.91 10.51 13.52
N HIS A 324 2.56 9.24 13.29
CA HIS A 324 3.52 8.15 13.35
C HIS A 324 4.65 8.29 12.31
N ILE A 325 4.32 8.69 11.07
CA ILE A 325 5.33 8.97 10.05
C ILE A 325 6.24 10.12 10.52
N SER A 326 5.66 11.19 11.06
CA SER A 326 6.43 12.33 11.57
C SER A 326 7.35 11.93 12.72
N ASP A 327 6.90 11.06 13.62
CA ASP A 327 7.69 10.57 14.74
C ASP A 327 8.86 9.71 14.26
N ILE A 328 8.63 8.79 13.31
CA ILE A 328 9.69 8.00 12.68
C ILE A 328 10.73 8.93 12.05
N LEU A 329 10.29 9.88 11.21
CA LEU A 329 11.21 10.80 10.54
C LEU A 329 11.97 11.67 11.54
N GLN A 330 11.31 12.15 12.61
CA GLN A 330 11.99 12.90 13.67
C GLN A 330 13.02 12.05 14.43
N GLN A 331 12.71 10.80 14.75
CA GLN A 331 13.66 9.89 15.42
C GLN A 331 14.90 9.68 14.56
N GLU A 332 14.69 9.40 13.28
CA GLU A 332 15.75 9.19 12.31
C GLU A 332 16.61 10.45 12.13
N LEU A 333 15.98 11.63 12.13
CA LEU A 333 16.69 12.93 12.08
C LEU A 333 17.43 13.26 13.39
N ARG A 334 16.87 12.97 14.56
CA ARG A 334 17.48 13.28 15.87
C ARG A 334 18.71 12.43 16.17
N GLY A 335 18.74 11.20 15.67
CA GLY A 335 19.85 10.26 15.89
C GLY A 335 21.17 10.68 15.23
N ARG A 336 21.22 11.76 14.44
CA ARG A 336 22.39 12.15 13.64
C ARG A 336 22.55 13.68 13.59
N VAL A 337 23.53 14.18 14.32
CA VAL A 337 23.84 15.62 14.45
C VAL A 337 24.68 16.16 13.28
N ASP A 338 25.26 15.30 12.44
CA ASP A 338 26.17 15.70 11.36
C ASP A 338 25.64 15.28 9.97
N ASP A 339 25.42 16.28 9.09
CA ASP A 339 25.39 16.35 7.60
C ASP A 339 24.74 15.24 6.71
N VAL A 340 24.34 14.07 7.23
CA VAL A 340 24.21 12.82 6.45
C VAL A 340 22.81 12.57 5.84
N PHE A 341 21.79 13.37 6.18
CA PHE A 341 20.47 13.25 5.51
C PHE A 341 20.44 13.69 4.05
N THR A 342 21.57 14.15 3.51
CA THR A 342 21.75 14.50 2.09
C THR A 342 22.27 13.36 1.22
N THR A 343 22.51 12.16 1.75
CA THR A 343 23.19 11.14 0.95
C THR A 343 22.21 10.34 0.10
N GLU A 344 21.82 10.95 -1.02
CA GLU A 344 21.42 10.31 -2.28
C GLU A 344 22.19 8.98 -2.48
N LYS A 345 23.46 8.91 -2.09
CA LYS A 345 24.30 7.69 -1.99
C LYS A 345 23.63 6.44 -1.37
N TYR A 346 22.80 6.54 -0.33
CA TYR A 346 22.13 5.37 0.28
C TYR A 346 20.77 5.10 -0.36
N MET A 347 20.07 6.15 -0.78
CA MET A 347 18.77 6.03 -1.43
C MET A 347 18.90 5.51 -2.86
N SER A 348 19.88 5.98 -3.62
CA SER A 348 20.03 5.72 -5.06
C SER A 348 20.15 4.25 -5.40
N PRO A 349 20.94 3.40 -4.70
CA PRO A 349 20.99 1.98 -5.02
C PRO A 349 19.62 1.30 -4.80
N LEU A 350 18.95 1.63 -3.70
CA LEU A 350 17.64 1.09 -3.38
C LEU A 350 16.58 1.55 -4.40
N ILE A 351 16.52 2.86 -4.67
CA ILE A 351 15.60 3.45 -5.65
C ILE A 351 15.87 2.85 -7.03
N HIS A 352 17.13 2.75 -7.46
CA HIS A 352 17.49 2.16 -8.74
C HIS A 352 17.02 0.70 -8.84
N GLU A 353 17.27 -0.10 -7.81
CA GLU A 353 16.84 -1.51 -7.79
C GLU A 353 15.32 -1.64 -7.87
N LEU A 354 14.59 -0.76 -7.17
CA LEU A 354 13.12 -0.72 -7.21
C LEU A 354 12.58 -0.20 -8.54
N ASP A 355 13.21 0.81 -9.16
CA ASP A 355 12.84 1.32 -10.48
C ASP A 355 13.04 0.28 -11.59
N VAL A 356 14.07 -0.55 -11.45
CA VAL A 356 14.32 -1.67 -12.38
C VAL A 356 13.28 -2.76 -12.18
N ARG A 357 12.96 -3.12 -10.94
CA ARG A 357 12.07 -4.26 -10.63
C ARG A 357 10.58 -3.94 -10.64
N SER A 358 10.20 -2.68 -10.44
CA SER A 358 8.81 -2.23 -10.49
C SER A 358 8.21 -2.30 -11.90
N LYS A 359 9.06 -2.32 -12.93
CA LYS A 359 8.66 -2.48 -14.32
C LYS A 359 8.34 -3.94 -14.61
N LEU A 360 7.11 -4.33 -14.30
CA LEU A 360 6.60 -5.67 -14.62
C LEU A 360 6.56 -5.89 -16.13
N ASN A 361 7.16 -6.98 -16.59
CA ASN A 361 6.96 -7.46 -17.96
C ASN A 361 5.54 -8.04 -18.14
N GLU A 362 5.12 -8.30 -19.39
CA GLU A 362 3.76 -8.80 -19.66
C GLU A 362 3.48 -10.15 -18.97
N GLU A 363 4.46 -11.03 -18.87
CA GLU A 363 4.32 -12.31 -18.16
C GLU A 363 4.04 -12.09 -16.66
N GLN A 364 4.75 -11.16 -16.04
CA GLN A 364 4.56 -10.79 -14.63
C GLN A 364 3.19 -10.15 -14.41
N LYS A 365 2.72 -9.30 -15.32
CA LYS A 365 1.35 -8.74 -15.25
C LYS A 365 0.29 -9.84 -15.32
N ILE A 366 0.44 -10.79 -16.23
CA ILE A 366 -0.46 -11.95 -16.34
C ILE A 366 -0.43 -12.78 -15.05
N ARG A 367 0.76 -13.05 -14.51
CA ARG A 367 0.91 -13.77 -13.23
C ARG A 367 0.22 -13.03 -12.07
N LEU A 368 0.37 -11.72 -12.01
CA LEU A 368 -0.30 -10.88 -11.00
C LEU A 368 -1.82 -11.00 -11.11
N GLU A 369 -2.36 -10.95 -12.33
CA GLU A 369 -3.79 -11.08 -12.58
C GLU A 369 -4.32 -12.48 -12.22
N ILE A 370 -3.57 -13.54 -12.51
CA ILE A 370 -3.87 -14.91 -12.08
C ILE A 370 -3.88 -15.02 -10.54
N GLN A 371 -2.91 -14.39 -9.87
CA GLN A 371 -2.80 -14.38 -8.41
C GLN A 371 -3.95 -13.62 -7.74
N LYS A 372 -4.36 -12.46 -8.30
CA LYS A 372 -5.53 -11.70 -7.81
C LYS A 372 -6.81 -12.54 -7.81
N ASN A 373 -6.95 -13.45 -8.77
CA ASN A 373 -8.10 -14.35 -8.87
C ASN A 373 -7.97 -15.63 -8.02
N ASN A 374 -6.78 -15.95 -7.51
CA ASN A 374 -6.52 -17.14 -6.70
C ASN A 374 -5.62 -16.77 -5.49
N PRO A 375 -6.17 -16.04 -4.50
CA PRO A 375 -5.40 -15.63 -3.35
C PRO A 375 -4.89 -16.86 -2.58
N ARG A 376 -3.57 -16.99 -2.45
CA ARG A 376 -2.95 -18.09 -1.71
C ARG A 376 -3.04 -17.83 -0.21
N ARG A 377 -3.09 -18.94 0.53
CA ARG A 377 -2.66 -19.02 1.93
C ARG A 377 -1.24 -18.48 2.13
N LEU A 378 -1.10 -17.42 2.93
CA LEU A 378 0.23 -16.92 3.29
C LEU A 378 0.89 -17.92 4.24
N PRO A 379 2.18 -18.21 4.05
CA PRO A 379 2.88 -19.07 4.99
C PRO A 379 2.96 -18.39 6.35
N ILE A 380 2.56 -19.12 7.38
CA ILE A 380 2.57 -18.65 8.77
C ILE A 380 4.02 -18.57 9.26
N ASN A 381 4.35 -17.49 9.97
CA ASN A 381 5.62 -17.39 10.68
C ASN A 381 5.63 -18.33 11.88
N ARG A 382 6.54 -19.30 11.87
CA ARG A 382 6.90 -20.10 13.03
C ARG A 382 8.05 -19.45 13.76
N TYR A 383 8.03 -19.50 15.07
CA TYR A 383 9.04 -18.89 15.92
C TYR A 383 9.86 -19.97 16.61
N PHE A 384 11.15 -19.72 16.74
CA PHE A 384 12.10 -20.66 17.32
C PHE A 384 13.07 -19.91 18.22
N TYR A 385 13.51 -20.56 19.28
CA TYR A 385 14.62 -20.10 20.09
C TYR A 385 15.77 -21.09 19.97
N THR A 386 16.99 -20.58 19.79
CA THR A 386 18.20 -21.41 19.73
C THR A 386 19.37 -20.63 20.33
N GLN A 387 20.45 -21.34 20.64
CA GLN A 387 21.65 -20.74 21.20
C GLN A 387 22.87 -21.29 20.47
N ASP A 388 23.74 -20.39 19.99
CA ASP A 388 25.04 -20.76 19.45
C ASP A 388 26.02 -20.97 20.59
N THR A 389 26.38 -22.23 20.82
CA THR A 389 27.28 -22.65 21.90
C THR A 389 28.72 -22.88 21.42
N ARG A 390 29.06 -22.47 20.19
CA ARG A 390 30.44 -22.57 19.67
C ARG A 390 31.45 -21.82 20.54
N ASP A 391 31.06 -20.68 21.09
CA ASP A 391 31.77 -20.06 22.21
C ASP A 391 31.09 -20.47 23.53
N SER A 392 31.62 -21.52 24.16
CA SER A 392 31.09 -22.02 25.44
C SER A 392 31.14 -20.99 26.57
N LYS A 393 31.93 -19.91 26.43
CA LYS A 393 32.04 -18.85 27.45
C LYS A 393 31.01 -17.76 27.24
N ASN A 394 30.61 -17.50 25.98
CA ASN A 394 29.66 -16.46 25.61
C ASN A 394 28.66 -17.01 24.59
N PRO A 395 27.73 -17.87 25.02
CA PRO A 395 26.78 -18.46 24.10
C PRO A 395 25.79 -17.40 23.61
N VAL A 396 25.60 -17.29 22.30
CA VAL A 396 24.75 -16.26 21.70
C VAL A 396 23.35 -16.80 21.48
N SER A 397 22.36 -16.17 22.11
CA SER A 397 20.96 -16.53 21.97
C SER A 397 20.36 -15.94 20.69
N TYR A 398 19.45 -16.67 20.05
CA TYR A 398 18.72 -16.23 18.87
C TYR A 398 17.22 -16.53 19.01
N LEU A 399 16.40 -15.49 18.86
CA LEU A 399 14.97 -15.64 18.58
C LEU A 399 14.77 -15.54 17.06
N LEU A 400 14.37 -16.64 16.45
CA LEU A 400 14.19 -16.76 15.01
C LEU A 400 12.71 -16.77 14.66
N ARG A 401 12.38 -16.26 13.47
CA ARG A 401 11.11 -16.49 12.80
C ARG A 401 11.33 -16.96 11.38
N SER A 402 10.52 -17.92 10.94
CA SER A 402 10.56 -18.42 9.57
C SER A 402 9.17 -18.74 9.05
N ASN A 403 8.94 -18.45 7.77
CA ASN A 403 7.76 -18.89 7.04
C ASN A 403 8.11 -19.90 5.93
N GLY A 404 9.25 -20.58 6.07
CA GLY A 404 9.77 -21.53 5.08
C GLY A 404 10.36 -20.89 3.82
N LYS A 405 10.15 -19.59 3.59
CA LYS A 405 10.79 -18.83 2.50
C LYS A 405 11.83 -17.83 3.00
N TYR A 406 11.55 -17.20 4.12
CA TYR A 406 12.39 -16.19 4.74
C TYR A 406 12.69 -16.58 6.17
N ILE A 407 13.90 -16.31 6.63
CA ILE A 407 14.32 -16.48 8.02
C ILE A 407 14.88 -15.16 8.53
N GLU A 408 14.37 -14.73 9.68
CA GLU A 408 14.86 -13.55 10.36
C GLU A 408 15.20 -13.87 11.81
N SER A 409 16.20 -13.17 12.35
CA SER A 409 16.55 -13.20 13.76
C SER A 409 16.22 -11.87 14.41
N TYR A 410 15.60 -11.94 15.58
CA TYR A 410 15.47 -10.81 16.49
C TYR A 410 16.83 -10.52 17.12
N GLN A 411 17.18 -9.25 17.22
CA GLN A 411 18.45 -8.77 17.79
C GLN A 411 18.20 -8.05 19.11
N SER A 412 19.26 -7.85 19.89
CA SER A 412 19.24 -7.06 21.13
C SER A 412 18.84 -5.60 20.91
N THR A 413 18.94 -5.09 19.67
CA THR A 413 18.41 -3.77 19.28
C THR A 413 16.89 -3.72 19.18
N GLY A 414 16.20 -4.84 19.38
CA GLY A 414 14.74 -4.96 19.27
C GLY A 414 14.25 -5.08 17.82
N LYS A 415 15.13 -5.47 16.89
CA LYS A 415 14.84 -5.47 15.45
C LYS A 415 15.09 -6.82 14.80
N TRP A 416 14.33 -7.10 13.74
CA TRP A 416 14.47 -8.32 12.94
C TRP A 416 15.41 -8.10 11.78
N ILE A 417 16.44 -8.93 11.68
CA ILE A 417 17.40 -8.93 10.57
C ILE A 417 17.34 -10.25 9.79
N ASN A 418 17.62 -10.20 8.49
CA ASN A 418 17.72 -11.41 7.68
C ASN A 418 18.98 -12.20 8.09
N VAL A 419 18.82 -13.49 8.34
CA VAL A 419 19.92 -14.37 8.78
C VAL A 419 20.13 -15.58 7.86
N ASN A 420 19.74 -15.45 6.58
CA ASN A 420 19.93 -16.50 5.57
C ASN A 420 21.41 -16.88 5.36
N ALA A 421 22.36 -16.07 5.85
CA ALA A 421 23.78 -16.41 5.86
C ALA A 421 24.12 -17.52 6.87
N LEU A 422 23.36 -17.64 7.97
CA LEU A 422 23.63 -18.54 9.09
C LEU A 422 22.69 -19.75 9.12
N PHE A 423 21.47 -19.57 8.62
CA PHE A 423 20.40 -20.56 8.69
C PHE A 423 19.86 -20.93 7.30
N THR A 424 19.32 -22.14 7.19
CA THR A 424 18.52 -22.60 6.08
C THR A 424 17.11 -22.93 6.56
N ALA A 425 16.12 -22.67 5.71
CA ALA A 425 14.73 -23.04 5.95
C ALA A 425 14.24 -23.82 4.74
N GLU A 426 13.96 -25.09 4.96
CA GLU A 426 13.39 -25.97 3.96
C GLU A 426 12.21 -26.72 4.60
N ASN A 427 11.07 -26.74 3.92
CA ASN A 427 9.88 -27.50 4.37
C ASN A 427 9.45 -27.22 5.82
N ASN A 428 9.56 -25.96 6.28
CA ASN A 428 9.29 -25.50 7.65
C ASN A 428 10.26 -26.02 8.73
N ALA A 429 11.33 -26.71 8.35
CA ALA A 429 12.45 -27.00 9.24
C ALA A 429 13.47 -25.86 9.13
N ILE A 430 14.00 -25.42 10.26
CA ILE A 430 15.18 -24.54 10.30
C ILE A 430 16.36 -25.39 10.71
N SER A 431 17.48 -25.20 10.02
CA SER A 431 18.77 -25.76 10.41
C SER A 431 19.85 -24.69 10.37
N TRP A 432 20.86 -24.86 11.21
CA TRP A 432 22.13 -24.15 11.09
C TRP A 432 22.86 -24.63 9.84
N LYS A 433 23.61 -23.75 9.19
CA LYS A 433 24.48 -24.16 8.07
C LYS A 433 25.74 -24.88 8.54
N ASP A 434 26.26 -24.50 9.70
CA ASP A 434 27.60 -24.92 10.18
C ASP A 434 27.59 -25.54 11.60
N THR A 435 26.42 -25.77 12.20
CA THR A 435 26.31 -26.28 13.59
C THR A 435 25.13 -27.25 13.73
N GLU A 436 25.08 -28.00 14.83
CA GLU A 436 23.95 -28.87 15.18
C GLU A 436 23.26 -28.40 16.48
N ALA A 437 23.14 -27.08 16.68
CA ALA A 437 22.43 -26.58 17.86
C ALA A 437 20.90 -26.82 17.75
N PRO A 438 20.24 -27.22 18.85
CA PRO A 438 18.82 -27.52 18.85
C PRO A 438 17.98 -26.25 18.65
N PHE A 439 16.82 -26.40 18.02
CA PHE A 439 15.81 -25.36 17.89
C PHE A 439 14.61 -25.70 18.78
N LEU A 440 14.24 -24.78 19.65
CA LEU A 440 13.05 -24.88 20.48
C LEU A 440 11.89 -24.13 19.79
N PRO A 441 10.85 -24.82 19.28
CA PRO A 441 9.68 -24.14 18.71
C PRO A 441 8.90 -23.37 19.78
N LEU A 442 8.44 -22.16 19.44
CA LEU A 442 7.71 -21.27 20.35
C LEU A 442 6.23 -21.21 19.96
N GLU A 443 5.43 -22.07 20.61
CA GLU A 443 4.03 -22.32 20.25
C GLU A 443 3.03 -21.27 20.74
N ASN A 444 3.39 -20.46 21.73
CA ASN A 444 2.51 -19.44 22.31
C ASN A 444 3.24 -18.10 22.49
N ASP A 445 2.47 -17.03 22.72
CA ASP A 445 3.01 -15.68 22.80
C ASP A 445 3.85 -15.42 24.05
N MET A 446 3.57 -16.11 25.16
CA MET A 446 4.39 -16.02 26.38
C MET A 446 5.81 -16.52 26.13
N HIS A 447 5.96 -17.65 25.42
CA HIS A 447 7.27 -18.18 25.05
C HIS A 447 8.02 -17.24 24.12
N ARG A 448 7.31 -16.56 23.21
CA ARG A 448 7.91 -15.56 22.30
C ARG A 448 8.38 -14.33 23.07
N LEU A 449 7.58 -13.86 24.04
CA LEU A 449 7.93 -12.73 24.90
C LEU A 449 9.14 -13.06 25.78
N ALA A 450 9.14 -14.20 26.45
CA ALA A 450 10.26 -14.65 27.27
C ALA A 450 11.55 -14.75 26.45
N ALA A 451 11.50 -15.37 25.26
CA ALA A 451 12.65 -15.43 24.37
C ALA A 451 13.12 -14.03 23.94
N ALA A 452 12.20 -13.13 23.61
CA ALA A 452 12.54 -11.76 23.24
C ALA A 452 13.23 -11.00 24.38
N LEU A 453 12.72 -11.13 25.61
CA LEU A 453 13.32 -10.51 26.80
C LEU A 453 14.73 -11.06 27.05
N CYS A 454 14.96 -12.36 26.88
CA CYS A 454 16.31 -12.92 26.97
C CYS A 454 17.26 -12.29 25.95
N ILE A 455 16.82 -12.10 24.70
CA ILE A 455 17.63 -11.44 23.66
C ILE A 455 17.91 -9.97 23.98
N LEU A 456 16.90 -9.23 24.46
CA LEU A 456 17.04 -7.82 24.79
C LEU A 456 17.96 -7.57 25.98
N ASN A 457 17.95 -8.48 26.96
CA ASN A 457 18.76 -8.39 28.18
C ASN A 457 20.14 -9.05 28.05
N ASP A 458 20.47 -9.63 26.88
CA ASP A 458 21.67 -10.44 26.67
C ASP A 458 21.80 -11.59 27.70
N SER A 459 20.65 -12.18 28.05
CA SER A 459 20.51 -13.23 29.06
C SER A 459 20.73 -14.63 28.46
N PRO A 460 21.43 -15.53 29.19
CA PRO A 460 21.62 -16.93 28.77
C PRO A 460 20.32 -17.74 28.77
N PHE A 461 20.34 -18.89 28.07
CA PHE A 461 19.21 -19.83 27.95
C PHE A 461 18.63 -20.31 29.29
N ALA A 462 19.44 -20.42 30.35
CA ALA A 462 18.94 -20.81 31.67
C ALA A 462 17.84 -19.85 32.18
N ASP A 463 18.01 -18.55 31.90
CA ASP A 463 17.05 -17.52 32.29
C ASP A 463 15.72 -17.66 31.52
N TYR A 464 15.73 -18.22 30.30
CA TYR A 464 14.51 -18.48 29.54
C TYR A 464 13.63 -19.53 30.22
N GLN A 465 14.24 -20.62 30.71
CA GLN A 465 13.50 -21.68 31.38
C GLN A 465 12.98 -21.20 32.74
N ASP A 466 13.77 -20.42 33.47
CA ASP A 466 13.37 -19.82 34.75
C ASP A 466 12.21 -18.80 34.59
N LEU A 467 12.17 -18.08 33.47
CA LEU A 467 11.06 -17.18 33.12
C LEU A 467 9.76 -17.95 32.84
N LEU A 468 9.84 -19.12 32.19
CA LEU A 468 8.68 -19.96 31.92
C LEU A 468 8.15 -20.65 33.18
N ASP A 469 9.04 -21.06 34.09
CA ASP A 469 8.68 -21.75 35.32
C ASP A 469 8.08 -20.82 36.39
N GLY A 470 7.96 -19.51 36.09
CA GLY A 470 7.32 -18.52 36.96
C GLY A 470 8.14 -18.14 38.20
N ASN A 471 9.42 -18.51 38.23
CA ASN A 471 10.31 -18.25 39.37
C ASN A 471 10.82 -16.81 39.41
N ASN A 472 10.72 -16.06 38.31
CA ASN A 472 10.99 -14.63 38.23
C ASN A 472 9.74 -13.88 37.77
N HIS A 473 9.17 -13.05 38.66
CA HIS A 473 8.19 -12.04 38.25
C HIS A 473 8.91 -11.01 37.39
N VAL A 474 8.69 -11.05 36.08
CA VAL A 474 9.03 -9.92 35.20
C VAL A 474 8.12 -8.77 35.61
N SER A 475 8.66 -7.74 36.27
CA SER A 475 7.92 -6.51 36.48
C SER A 475 7.77 -5.82 35.12
N GLU A 476 6.54 -5.48 34.75
CA GLU A 476 6.21 -4.74 33.52
C GLU A 476 6.87 -3.33 33.45
N GLU A 477 7.55 -2.92 34.51
CA GLU A 477 8.16 -1.60 34.69
C GLU A 477 9.35 -1.31 33.76
N GLY A 478 9.88 -2.30 33.04
CA GLY A 478 10.94 -2.12 32.02
C GLY A 478 10.49 -1.37 30.76
N PHE A 479 9.17 -1.24 30.55
CA PHE A 479 8.60 -0.51 29.43
C PHE A 479 7.76 0.67 29.92
N SER A 480 8.43 1.77 30.26
CA SER A 480 7.80 3.07 30.51
C SER A 480 6.85 3.47 29.37
N SER A 481 5.55 3.37 29.65
CA SER A 481 4.48 4.00 28.90
C SER A 481 4.27 5.41 29.44
N GLN A 482 4.68 6.43 28.70
CA GLN A 482 3.90 7.66 28.65
C GLN A 482 2.87 7.47 27.53
N ASP A 483 1.61 7.77 27.87
CA ASP A 483 0.41 7.76 27.03
C ASP A 483 -0.36 6.43 26.92
N ALA A 484 -1.18 6.16 27.95
CA ALA A 484 -2.61 5.82 27.80
C ALA A 484 -3.24 5.60 29.19
N ALA A 485 -3.91 6.62 29.71
CA ALA A 485 -4.84 6.48 30.83
C ALA A 485 -6.27 6.39 30.27
N ALA A 486 -7.00 5.31 30.57
CA ALA A 486 -8.41 5.32 30.98
C ALA A 486 -8.97 3.90 31.16
N ASP A 487 -9.43 3.65 32.39
CA ASP A 487 -10.57 2.84 32.83
C ASP A 487 -10.66 1.34 32.51
N THR A 488 -10.35 0.56 33.56
CA THR A 488 -10.83 -0.79 33.81
C THR A 488 -12.07 -0.79 34.71
N SER A 489 -13.11 -1.53 34.34
CA SER A 489 -13.84 -2.44 35.25
C SER A 489 -14.92 -3.22 34.48
N ASP A 490 -14.79 -4.55 34.43
CA ASP A 490 -15.76 -5.50 35.01
C ASP A 490 -15.62 -6.90 34.39
N ALA A 491 -15.67 -7.87 35.30
CA ALA A 491 -15.44 -9.29 35.11
C ALA A 491 -16.67 -10.03 34.54
N ALA A 492 -16.43 -11.11 33.78
CA ALA A 492 -17.26 -12.31 33.78
C ALA A 492 -16.49 -13.49 33.19
N GLU A 493 -16.38 -14.55 34.00
CA GLU A 493 -15.98 -15.92 33.64
C GLU A 493 -17.04 -16.58 32.73
N GLU A 494 -16.63 -17.44 31.80
CA GLU A 494 -16.92 -18.89 31.81
C GLU A 494 -16.78 -19.61 30.45
N GLN A 495 -16.10 -20.76 30.56
CA GLN A 495 -16.29 -22.07 29.92
C GLN A 495 -16.01 -22.32 28.42
N ALA A 496 -15.06 -23.26 28.24
CA ALA A 496 -14.67 -23.93 27.01
C ALA A 496 -15.46 -25.23 26.77
N ALA A 497 -15.54 -25.65 25.51
CA ALA A 497 -15.87 -27.02 25.09
C ALA A 497 -14.97 -27.42 23.89
N PRO A 498 -14.49 -28.68 23.81
CA PRO A 498 -13.60 -29.14 22.73
C PRO A 498 -14.36 -29.88 21.62
N GLY A 499 -13.86 -29.79 20.39
CA GLY A 499 -14.20 -30.67 19.25
C GLY A 499 -12.95 -30.86 18.40
N GLU A 500 -12.31 -32.03 18.49
CA GLU A 500 -12.50 -33.25 17.68
C GLU A 500 -11.65 -33.24 16.39
N ASP A 501 -10.68 -34.16 16.40
CA ASP A 501 -9.66 -34.42 15.40
C ASP A 501 -10.22 -35.00 14.09
N ALA A 502 -9.70 -34.53 12.96
CA ALA A 502 -9.87 -35.19 11.66
C ALA A 502 -8.49 -35.45 11.03
N SER A 503 -8.14 -36.73 10.96
CA SER A 503 -6.92 -37.27 10.36
C SER A 503 -6.93 -37.16 8.83
N PHE A 504 -5.85 -36.64 8.25
CA PHE A 504 -5.59 -36.61 6.80
C PHE A 504 -4.90 -37.91 6.36
N THR A 505 -5.40 -38.52 5.28
CA THR A 505 -4.77 -39.63 4.54
C THR A 505 -3.79 -39.11 3.49
N GLU A 506 -2.65 -39.79 3.35
CA GLU A 506 -1.58 -39.52 2.38
C GLU A 506 -2.01 -39.79 0.94
N GLU A 507 -1.72 -38.85 0.02
CA GLU A 507 -2.02 -38.95 -1.41
C GLU A 507 -0.71 -39.12 -2.21
N SER A 508 -0.71 -40.08 -3.15
CA SER A 508 0.44 -40.53 -3.92
C SER A 508 0.95 -39.50 -4.94
N ALA A 509 2.25 -39.54 -5.24
CA ALA A 509 2.93 -38.61 -6.17
C ALA A 509 2.39 -38.70 -7.63
N PRO A 510 2.17 -37.55 -8.32
CA PRO A 510 1.61 -37.54 -9.67
C PRO A 510 2.66 -37.85 -10.75
N LYS A 511 2.23 -38.56 -11.79
CA LYS A 511 3.04 -38.87 -12.99
C LYS A 511 3.29 -37.60 -13.81
N GLU A 512 4.52 -37.43 -14.29
CA GLU A 512 4.94 -36.28 -15.09
C GLU A 512 4.41 -36.42 -16.52
N ILE A 513 3.48 -35.55 -16.94
CA ILE A 513 2.95 -35.51 -18.32
C ILE A 513 3.71 -34.43 -19.09
N ASP A 514 4.31 -34.82 -20.22
CA ASP A 514 5.06 -33.93 -21.10
C ASP A 514 4.08 -33.03 -21.89
N ALA A 515 3.84 -31.83 -21.36
CA ALA A 515 2.89 -30.84 -21.87
C ALA A 515 3.63 -29.51 -22.10
N VAL A 516 3.53 -28.95 -23.31
CA VAL A 516 4.20 -27.70 -23.69
C VAL A 516 3.39 -26.49 -23.21
N TYR A 517 2.08 -26.49 -23.44
CA TYR A 517 1.22 -25.36 -23.09
C TYR A 517 0.69 -25.43 -21.65
N PHE A 518 0.51 -26.64 -21.12
CA PHE A 518 -0.20 -26.88 -19.84
C PHE A 518 0.69 -27.43 -18.73
N LYS A 519 2.02 -27.26 -18.84
CA LYS A 519 2.97 -27.72 -17.82
C LYS A 519 2.59 -27.21 -16.43
N GLY A 520 2.35 -28.14 -15.50
CA GLY A 520 2.04 -27.87 -14.10
C GLY A 520 0.55 -27.74 -13.76
N CYS A 521 -0.37 -27.92 -14.71
CA CYS A 521 -1.80 -28.10 -14.39
C CYS A 521 -2.02 -29.50 -13.80
N ARG A 522 -2.64 -29.58 -12.62
CA ARG A 522 -2.78 -30.83 -11.85
C ARG A 522 -4.19 -31.42 -11.82
N ASN A 523 -5.18 -30.67 -12.31
CA ASN A 523 -6.58 -31.08 -12.31
C ASN A 523 -7.32 -30.43 -13.49
N VAL A 524 -8.50 -30.97 -13.82
CA VAL A 524 -9.33 -30.52 -14.97
C VAL A 524 -9.69 -29.03 -14.86
N ARG A 525 -9.86 -28.53 -13.63
CA ARG A 525 -10.19 -27.13 -13.36
C ARG A 525 -9.04 -26.18 -13.72
N GLU A 526 -7.82 -26.46 -13.26
CA GLU A 526 -6.61 -25.68 -13.59
C GLU A 526 -6.34 -25.70 -15.09
N LEU A 527 -6.48 -26.88 -15.72
CA LEU A 527 -6.34 -27.06 -17.16
C LEU A 527 -7.33 -26.17 -17.94
N SER A 528 -8.60 -26.18 -17.54
CA SER A 528 -9.68 -25.39 -18.17
C SER A 528 -9.48 -23.89 -18.03
N LEU A 529 -8.96 -23.43 -16.89
CA LEU A 529 -8.66 -22.01 -16.66
C LEU A 529 -7.50 -21.54 -17.53
N ARG A 530 -6.42 -22.34 -17.59
CA ARG A 530 -5.25 -22.03 -18.41
C ARG A 530 -5.59 -22.04 -19.91
N TYR A 531 -6.42 -22.97 -20.36
CA TYR A 531 -6.91 -23.00 -21.74
C TYR A 531 -7.67 -21.73 -22.10
N LYS A 532 -8.59 -21.27 -21.26
CA LYS A 532 -9.33 -20.01 -21.51
C LYS A 532 -8.41 -18.79 -21.59
N ALA A 533 -7.35 -18.73 -20.79
CA ALA A 533 -6.39 -17.64 -20.82
C ALA A 533 -5.56 -17.67 -22.11
N LEU A 534 -4.97 -18.83 -22.44
CA LEU A 534 -4.17 -19.01 -23.65
C LEU A 534 -5.01 -18.85 -24.92
N ALA A 535 -6.27 -19.29 -24.90
CA ALA A 535 -7.17 -19.16 -26.02
C ALA A 535 -7.44 -17.70 -26.39
N LYS A 536 -7.46 -16.76 -25.44
CA LYS A 536 -7.59 -15.32 -25.75
C LYS A 536 -6.36 -14.77 -26.46
N ILE A 537 -5.18 -15.32 -26.18
CA ILE A 537 -3.90 -14.83 -26.72
C ILE A 537 -3.66 -15.42 -28.11
N TYR A 538 -3.84 -16.74 -28.24
CA TYR A 538 -3.55 -17.47 -29.47
C TYR A 538 -4.75 -17.56 -30.43
N HIS A 539 -5.91 -16.97 -30.11
CA HIS A 539 -7.04 -16.97 -31.04
C HIS A 539 -6.64 -16.29 -32.37
N PRO A 540 -7.03 -16.83 -33.54
CA PRO A 540 -6.73 -16.20 -34.83
C PRO A 540 -7.24 -14.75 -34.98
N ASP A 541 -8.20 -14.34 -34.16
CA ASP A 541 -8.77 -12.99 -34.15
C ASP A 541 -7.98 -12.00 -33.27
N SER A 542 -7.00 -12.48 -32.50
CA SER A 542 -6.12 -11.66 -31.67
C SER A 542 -4.92 -11.18 -32.49
N GLU A 543 -4.42 -9.97 -32.20
CA GLU A 543 -3.41 -9.25 -32.99
C GLU A 543 -2.02 -9.96 -33.13
N GLY A 544 -1.86 -11.12 -32.50
CA GLY A 544 -0.69 -11.99 -32.61
C GLY A 544 -0.99 -13.50 -32.54
N GLY A 545 -2.25 -13.91 -32.75
CA GLY A 545 -2.62 -15.32 -32.76
C GLY A 545 -2.49 -15.95 -34.15
N ASP A 546 -2.14 -17.24 -34.20
CA ASP A 546 -2.06 -18.01 -35.44
C ASP A 546 -2.90 -19.29 -35.36
N VAL A 547 -3.46 -19.69 -36.51
CA VAL A 547 -4.40 -20.81 -36.62
C VAL A 547 -3.75 -22.15 -36.25
N GLU A 548 -2.44 -22.31 -36.48
CA GLU A 548 -1.75 -23.58 -36.21
C GLU A 548 -1.45 -23.74 -34.72
N SER A 549 -0.91 -22.73 -34.05
CA SER A 549 -0.69 -22.73 -32.60
C SER A 549 -1.98 -22.86 -31.83
N PHE A 550 -3.07 -22.24 -32.29
CA PHE A 550 -4.38 -22.39 -31.64
C PHE A 550 -4.91 -23.83 -31.73
N LYS A 551 -4.72 -24.49 -32.88
CA LYS A 551 -5.08 -25.91 -33.05
C LYS A 551 -4.24 -26.81 -32.15
N LEU A 552 -2.92 -26.57 -32.05
CA LEU A 552 -2.03 -27.33 -31.17
C LEU A 552 -2.43 -27.16 -29.69
N LEU A 553 -2.72 -25.94 -29.27
CA LEU A 553 -3.23 -25.62 -27.94
C LEU A 553 -4.53 -26.38 -27.64
N GLN A 554 -5.48 -26.41 -28.57
CA GLN A 554 -6.75 -27.09 -28.40
C GLN A 554 -6.60 -28.62 -28.35
N GLN A 555 -5.73 -29.19 -29.18
CA GLN A 555 -5.43 -30.63 -29.16
C GLN A 555 -4.78 -31.07 -27.85
N GLU A 556 -3.80 -30.31 -27.34
CA GLU A 556 -3.14 -30.61 -26.07
C GLU A 556 -4.12 -30.48 -24.89
N PHE A 557 -5.03 -29.51 -24.94
CA PHE A 557 -6.09 -29.34 -23.94
C PHE A 557 -7.02 -30.56 -23.86
N GLU A 558 -7.61 -30.99 -24.99
CA GLU A 558 -8.54 -32.13 -24.98
C GLU A 558 -7.84 -33.41 -24.53
N LYS A 559 -6.60 -33.64 -24.98
CA LYS A 559 -5.80 -34.81 -24.54
C LYS A 559 -5.58 -34.83 -23.02
N LEU A 560 -5.20 -33.70 -22.42
CA LEU A 560 -4.96 -33.63 -20.98
C LEU A 560 -6.25 -33.68 -20.17
N LYS A 561 -7.35 -33.19 -20.74
CA LYS A 561 -8.66 -33.21 -20.10
C LYS A 561 -9.19 -34.64 -19.98
N GLU A 562 -8.97 -35.48 -21.00
CA GLU A 562 -9.29 -36.91 -20.93
C GLU A 562 -8.45 -37.61 -19.85
N VAL A 563 -7.14 -37.40 -19.84
CA VAL A 563 -6.23 -38.02 -18.86
C VAL A 563 -6.60 -37.62 -17.42
N LEU A 564 -6.84 -36.34 -17.17
CA LEU A 564 -7.16 -35.86 -15.82
C LEU A 564 -8.61 -36.18 -15.38
N ALA A 565 -9.52 -36.45 -16.31
CA ALA A 565 -10.89 -36.86 -15.99
C ALA A 565 -11.01 -38.36 -15.65
N GLU A 566 -10.03 -39.18 -16.04
CA GLU A 566 -9.94 -40.59 -15.63
C GLU A 566 -9.31 -40.76 -14.23
N GLU A 567 -8.66 -39.72 -13.72
CA GLU A 567 -7.99 -39.70 -12.39
C GLU A 567 -8.85 -39.08 -11.28
N GLU A 568 -9.97 -38.41 -11.61
CA GLU A 568 -11.03 -37.94 -10.69
C GLU A 568 -12.11 -39.02 -10.51
#